data_AF-A0A926A769-F1
#
_entry.id   AF-A0A926A769-F1
#
_cell.length_a   1.000
_cell.length_b   1.000
_cell.length_c   1.000
_cell.angle_alpha   90.00
_cell.angle_beta   90.00
_cell.angle_gamma   90.00
#
_symmetry.space_group_name_H-M   'P 1'
#
loop_
_entity.id
_entity.type
_entity.pdbx_description
1 polymer ?
#
loop_
_entity_poly.entity_id
_entity_poly.type
_entity_poly.pdbx_seq_one_letter_code
_entity_poly.pdbx_strand_id
1 'polypeptide(L)'
;MTTPSRLIQWDVDRTLLVGGGIGPEAFAAAFTAVTGVAWIGRISAAGRTDLSITPELFAQHGIPDAAPFLAPFFARYAAESAARAHLIPVRGSLLPGVAAVLR
;
A
#
# COMPACT_ATOMS: atom_id res chain seq x y z
N MET A 1 -6.36 43.88 -9.39
CA MET A 1 -5.39 42.79 -9.60
C MET A 1 -5.96 41.54 -8.98
N THR A 2 -6.13 40.47 -9.73
CA THR A 2 -6.58 39.17 -9.19
C THR A 2 -5.40 38.48 -8.51
N THR A 3 -5.60 38.01 -7.28
CA THR A 3 -4.60 37.21 -6.57
C THR A 3 -4.42 35.90 -7.33
N PRO A 4 -3.20 35.44 -7.63
CA PRO A 4 -2.99 34.19 -8.35
C PRO A 4 -3.51 33.01 -7.53
N SER A 5 -4.33 32.16 -8.16
CA SER A 5 -4.78 30.90 -7.57
C SER A 5 -3.62 29.90 -7.50
N ARG A 6 -3.47 29.24 -6.36
CA ARG A 6 -2.45 28.19 -6.13
C ARG A 6 -3.12 26.82 -6.09
N LEU A 7 -2.62 25.87 -6.88
CA LEU A 7 -2.98 24.46 -6.81
C LEU A 7 -1.90 23.69 -6.04
N ILE A 8 -2.32 22.84 -5.10
CA ILE A 8 -1.45 21.92 -4.37
C ILE A 8 -1.99 20.50 -4.58
N GLN A 9 -1.14 19.57 -5.01
CA GLN A 9 -1.47 18.15 -5.15
C GLN A 9 -0.82 17.39 -4.00
N TRP A 10 -1.64 16.65 -3.25
CA TRP A 10 -1.19 15.87 -2.10
C TRP A 10 -1.19 14.39 -2.44
N ASP A 11 -0.08 13.72 -2.17
CA ASP A 11 -0.06 12.28 -1.93
C ASP A 11 -0.82 11.96 -0.62
N VAL A 12 -1.20 10.70 -0.40
CA VAL A 12 -1.96 10.28 0.79
C VAL A 12 -1.07 9.58 1.81
N ASP A 13 -0.46 8.46 1.43
CA ASP A 13 0.25 7.56 2.34
C ASP A 13 1.57 8.16 2.80
N ARG A 14 1.70 8.38 4.11
CA ARG A 14 2.81 9.09 4.76
C ARG A 14 2.98 10.55 4.31
N THR A 15 1.95 11.12 3.70
CA THR A 15 1.85 12.55 3.40
C THR A 15 0.69 13.18 4.17
N LEU A 16 -0.51 12.62 4.09
CA LEU A 16 -1.69 13.07 4.84
C LEU A 16 -1.96 12.18 6.06
N LEU A 17 -1.69 10.89 5.94
CA LEU A 17 -1.98 9.91 6.99
C LEU A 17 -0.98 8.76 6.99
N VAL A 18 -0.96 8.01 8.09
CA VAL A 18 -0.41 6.66 8.12
C VAL A 18 -1.56 5.66 8.22
N GLY A 19 -1.60 4.68 7.31
CA GLY A 19 -2.70 3.71 7.22
C GLY A 19 -2.69 2.58 8.26
N GLY A 20 -1.84 2.65 9.29
CA GLY A 20 -1.85 1.68 10.40
C GLY A 20 -1.36 0.26 10.05
N GLY A 21 -0.53 0.11 9.01
CA GLY A 21 0.09 -1.18 8.63
C GLY A 21 -0.79 -2.10 7.77
N ILE A 22 -2.03 -1.69 7.47
CA ILE A 22 -3.01 -2.54 6.79
C ILE A 22 -2.58 -3.00 5.39
N GLY A 23 -2.03 -2.11 4.56
CA GLY A 23 -1.57 -2.45 3.21
C GLY A 23 -0.48 -3.54 3.24
N PRO A 24 0.63 -3.35 3.98
CA PRO A 24 1.65 -4.38 4.12
C PRO A 24 1.16 -5.71 4.70
N GLU A 25 0.25 -5.68 5.68
CA GLU A 25 -0.36 -6.90 6.24
C GLU A 25 -1.21 -7.65 5.19
N ALA A 26 -2.03 -6.92 4.42
CA ALA A 26 -2.85 -7.50 3.37
C ALA A 26 -1.99 -8.06 2.22
N PHE A 27 -0.92 -7.37 1.84
CA PHE A 27 0.02 -7.84 0.82
C PHE A 27 0.71 -9.13 1.26
N ALA A 28 1.27 -9.16 2.47
CA ALA A 28 1.95 -10.34 3.01
C ALA A 28 1.01 -11.55 3.12
N ALA A 29 -0.23 -11.33 3.55
CA ALA A 29 -1.27 -12.36 3.63
C ALA A 29 -1.62 -12.92 2.25
N ALA A 30 -1.85 -12.04 1.26
CA ALA A 30 -2.16 -12.44 -0.11
C ALA A 30 -1.00 -13.18 -0.78
N PHE A 31 0.23 -12.68 -0.59
CA PHE A 31 1.45 -13.31 -1.08
C PHE A 31 1.56 -14.75 -0.55
N THR A 32 1.49 -14.91 0.78
CA THR A 32 1.64 -16.22 1.42
C THR A 32 0.54 -17.19 0.98
N ALA A 33 -0.70 -16.70 0.86
CA ALA A 33 -1.83 -17.52 0.45
C ALA A 33 -1.74 -18.02 -1.01
N VAL A 34 -1.18 -17.22 -1.91
CA VAL A 34 -1.12 -17.54 -3.35
C VAL A 34 0.14 -18.34 -3.71
N THR A 35 1.25 -18.11 -3.00
CA THR A 35 2.53 -18.76 -3.30
C THR A 35 2.84 -19.95 -2.39
N GLY A 36 2.22 -20.03 -1.22
CA GLY A 36 2.61 -20.97 -0.16
C GLY A 36 3.94 -20.63 0.53
N VAL A 37 4.63 -19.56 0.10
CA VAL A 37 5.91 -19.12 0.66
C VAL A 37 5.65 -18.14 1.79
N ALA A 38 6.32 -18.33 2.92
CA ALA A 38 6.22 -17.39 4.03
C ALA A 38 6.78 -16.02 3.64
N TRP A 39 6.01 -14.96 3.92
CA TRP A 39 6.49 -13.59 3.73
C TRP A 39 7.66 -13.27 4.67
N ILE A 40 8.78 -12.82 4.10
CA ILE A 40 9.99 -12.40 4.81
C ILE A 40 10.48 -11.06 4.25
N GLY A 41 10.15 -9.97 4.93
CA GLY A 41 10.69 -8.66 4.59
C GLY A 41 9.72 -7.51 4.81
N ARG A 42 10.12 -6.35 4.31
CA ARG A 42 9.36 -5.09 4.40
C ARG A 42 9.06 -4.59 3.00
N ILE A 43 7.85 -4.09 2.82
CA ILE A 43 7.47 -3.41 1.58
C ILE A 43 8.05 -2.00 1.60
N SER A 44 8.87 -1.70 0.59
CA SER A 44 9.35 -0.35 0.31
C SER A 44 8.83 0.09 -1.07
N ALA A 45 7.63 0.65 -1.07
CA ALA A 45 7.01 1.16 -2.29
C ALA A 45 7.72 2.43 -2.80
N ALA A 46 8.12 3.34 -1.90
CA ALA A 46 8.76 4.61 -2.23
C ALA A 46 7.99 5.41 -3.32
N GLY A 47 6.65 5.41 -3.25
CA GLY A 47 5.77 6.07 -4.23
C GLY A 47 5.52 5.27 -5.52
N ARG A 48 6.12 4.07 -5.67
CA ARG A 48 5.86 3.17 -6.80
C ARG A 48 4.54 2.44 -6.60
N THR A 49 3.92 2.04 -7.71
CA THR A 49 2.68 1.27 -7.70
C THR A 49 2.92 -0.16 -7.24
N ASP A 50 1.89 -0.80 -6.68
CA ASP A 50 1.98 -2.22 -6.30
C ASP A 50 2.34 -3.11 -7.49
N LEU A 51 1.80 -2.82 -8.69
CA LEU A 51 2.16 -3.50 -9.94
C LEU A 51 3.67 -3.42 -10.24
N SER A 52 4.29 -2.26 -10.00
CA SER A 52 5.72 -2.05 -10.25
C SER A 52 6.60 -2.82 -9.26
N ILE A 53 6.22 -2.86 -7.98
CA ILE A 53 7.09 -3.44 -6.93
C ILE A 53 6.90 -4.94 -6.74
N THR A 54 5.73 -5.47 -7.12
CA THR A 54 5.37 -6.87 -6.85
C THR A 54 6.39 -7.87 -7.43
N PRO A 55 6.84 -7.76 -8.70
CA PRO A 55 7.82 -8.72 -9.25
C PRO A 55 9.14 -8.73 -8.47
N GLU A 56 9.64 -7.57 -8.05
CA GLU A 56 10.86 -7.44 -7.24
C GLU A 56 10.69 -8.13 -5.88
N LEU A 57 9.54 -7.94 -5.24
CA LEU A 57 9.23 -8.56 -3.96
C LEU A 57 9.09 -10.07 -4.11
N PHE A 58 8.46 -10.58 -5.17
CA PHE A 58 8.40 -12.02 -5.44
C PHE A 58 9.79 -12.62 -5.65
N ALA A 59 10.66 -11.94 -6.41
CA ALA A 59 12.03 -12.39 -6.64
C ALA A 59 12.86 -12.47 -5.34
N GLN A 60 12.67 -11.52 -4.42
CA GLN A 60 13.30 -11.56 -3.08
C GLN A 60 12.90 -12.79 -2.25
N HIS A 61 11.75 -13.39 -2.55
CA HIS A 61 11.24 -14.60 -1.89
C HIS A 61 11.54 -15.88 -2.69
N GLY A 62 12.45 -15.81 -3.67
CA GLY A 62 12.84 -16.96 -4.48
C GLY A 62 11.90 -17.29 -5.64
N ILE A 63 10.99 -16.39 -6.01
CA ILE A 63 10.08 -16.53 -7.16
C ILE A 63 10.49 -15.51 -8.23
N PRO A 64 11.49 -15.81 -9.09
CA PRO A 64 11.98 -14.88 -10.10
C PRO A 64 10.97 -14.61 -11.21
N ASP A 65 10.08 -15.58 -11.50
CA ASP A 65 8.94 -15.39 -12.41
C ASP A 65 7.64 -15.26 -11.62
N ALA A 66 7.21 -14.01 -11.42
CA ALA A 66 5.98 -13.70 -10.72
C ALA A 66 4.72 -13.83 -11.61
N ALA A 67 4.87 -13.91 -12.94
CA ALA A 67 3.76 -13.80 -13.87
C ALA A 67 2.60 -14.79 -13.60
N PRO A 68 2.85 -16.07 -13.25
CA PRO A 68 1.78 -17.03 -12.94
C PRO A 68 0.95 -16.64 -11.70
N PHE A 69 1.51 -15.82 -10.82
CA PHE A 69 0.90 -15.46 -9.54
C PHE A 69 0.24 -14.09 -9.53
N LEU A 70 0.56 -13.18 -10.46
CA LEU A 70 0.13 -11.78 -10.37
C LEU A 70 -1.39 -11.63 -10.32
N ALA A 71 -2.13 -12.27 -11.24
CA ALA A 71 -3.59 -12.17 -11.27
C ALA A 71 -4.26 -12.70 -9.98
N PRO A 72 -4.00 -13.94 -9.52
CA PRO A 72 -4.56 -14.42 -8.26
C PRO A 72 -4.07 -13.63 -7.04
N PHE A 73 -2.82 -13.15 -7.06
CA PHE A 73 -2.25 -12.29 -6.02
C PHE A 73 -3.03 -10.98 -5.88
N PHE A 74 -3.21 -10.22 -6.95
CA PHE A 74 -3.90 -8.93 -6.87
C PHE A 74 -5.38 -9.07 -6.51
N ALA A 75 -6.05 -10.13 -6.99
CA ALA A 75 -7.42 -10.44 -6.58
C ALA A 75 -7.50 -10.72 -5.07
N ARG A 76 -6.59 -11.55 -4.55
CA ARG A 76 -6.52 -11.86 -3.12
C ARG A 76 -6.14 -10.64 -2.29
N TYR A 77 -5.16 -9.87 -2.73
CA TYR A 77 -4.69 -8.66 -2.06
C TYR A 77 -5.78 -7.59 -1.95
N ALA A 78 -6.57 -7.40 -3.00
CA ALA A 78 -7.74 -6.52 -2.96
C ALA A 78 -8.78 -7.00 -1.91
N ALA A 79 -9.06 -8.30 -1.88
CA ALA A 79 -9.99 -8.87 -0.89
C ALA A 79 -9.47 -8.74 0.56
N GLU A 80 -8.20 -9.03 0.80
CA GLU A 80 -7.55 -8.87 2.12
C GLU A 80 -7.54 -7.40 2.56
N SER A 81 -7.34 -6.46 1.63
CA SER A 81 -7.38 -5.02 1.90
C SER A 81 -8.78 -4.56 2.26
N ALA A 82 -9.80 -4.96 1.49
CA ALA A 82 -11.19 -4.64 1.77
C ALA A 82 -11.64 -5.21 3.13
N ALA A 83 -11.27 -6.46 3.43
CA ALA A 83 -11.59 -7.09 4.71
C ALA A 83 -10.98 -6.36 5.91
N ARG A 84 -9.83 -5.67 5.74
CA ARG A 84 -9.14 -4.91 6.80
C ARG A 84 -9.43 -3.42 6.79
N ALA A 85 -10.18 -2.89 5.81
CA ALA A 85 -10.40 -1.44 5.67
C ALA A 85 -11.00 -0.81 6.94
N HIS A 86 -11.84 -1.57 7.66
CA HIS A 86 -12.43 -1.15 8.95
C HIS A 86 -11.39 -0.85 10.05
N LEU A 87 -10.15 -1.31 9.91
CA LEU A 87 -9.07 -1.06 10.86
C LEU A 87 -8.36 0.27 10.61
N ILE A 88 -8.53 0.90 9.43
CA ILE A 88 -7.87 2.17 9.10
C ILE A 88 -8.25 3.28 10.08
N PRO A 89 -9.54 3.50 10.45
CA PRO A 89 -9.89 4.51 11.45
C PRO A 89 -9.42 4.16 12.87
N VAL A 90 -9.10 2.89 13.15
CA VAL A 90 -8.71 2.40 14.48
C VAL A 90 -7.19 2.48 14.68
N ARG A 91 -6.41 2.10 13.65
CA ARG A 91 -4.95 1.99 13.71
C ARG A 91 -4.23 3.10 12.97
N GLY A 92 -4.91 3.74 12.03
CA GLY A 92 -4.36 4.85 11.27
C GLY A 92 -4.45 6.16 12.02
N SER A 93 -3.70 7.15 11.56
CA SER A 93 -3.73 8.50 12.11
C SER A 93 -3.37 9.53 11.05
N LEU A 94 -3.96 10.72 11.16
CA LEU A 94 -3.51 11.88 10.40
C LEU A 94 -2.11 12.29 10.83
N LEU A 95 -1.30 12.76 9.89
CA LEU A 95 -0.02 13.37 10.23
C LEU A 95 -0.22 14.77 10.86
N PRO A 96 0.69 15.23 11.74
CA PRO A 96 0.59 16.56 12.34
C PRO A 96 0.45 17.67 11.30
N GLY A 97 -0.47 18.61 11.54
CA GLY A 97 -0.70 19.77 10.66
C GLY A 97 -1.64 19.51 9.48
N VAL A 98 -1.98 18.26 9.16
CA VAL A 98 -2.85 17.93 8.01
C VAL A 98 -4.25 18.54 8.14
N ALA A 99 -4.84 18.45 9.33
CA ALA A 99 -6.14 19.09 9.57
C ALA A 99 -6.09 20.63 9.48
N ALA A 100 -4.92 21.26 9.66
CA ALA A 100 -4.79 22.71 9.54
C ALA A 100 -4.54 23.14 8.09
N VAL A 101 -3.78 22.36 7.31
CA VAL A 101 -3.41 22.69 5.92
C VAL A 101 -4.51 22.40 4.90
N LEU A 102 -5.49 21.56 5.25
CA LEU A 102 -6.63 21.20 4.39
C LEU A 102 -7.92 22.00 4.69
N ARG A 103 -7.85 23.02 5.55
CA ARG A 103 -8.96 23.96 5.78
C ARG A 103 -8.91 25.11 4.79
#